data_AF-A0A0C2VI48-F1
#
_entry.id   AF-A0A0C2VI48-F1
#
_cell.length_a   1.000
_cell.length_b   1.000
_cell.length_c   1.000
_cell.angle_alpha   90.00
_cell.angle_beta   90.00
_cell.angle_gamma   90.00
#
_symmetry.space_group_name_H-M   'P 1'
#
loop_
_entity.id
_entity.type
_entity.pdbx_description
1 polymer ?
#
loop_
_entity_poly.entity_id
_entity_poly.type
_entity_poly.pdbx_seq_one_letter_code
_entity_poly.pdbx_strand_id
1 'polypeptide(L)'
;MLKNHNGFTLIESIIGLYVCIIFCLFILPLAVTIMIKAEEAEERYRMYGIAYDQVKVFYAKETIEHDIQKDGGRYSVELSENRLCVSNAESDRVCVEP
;
A
#
# COMPACT_ATOMS: atom_id res chain seq x y z
N MET A 1 -19.13 -50.67 15.02
CA MET A 1 -19.14 -49.61 16.05
C MET A 1 -17.72 -49.16 16.28
N LEU A 2 -17.32 -48.01 15.72
CA LEU A 2 -16.01 -47.44 16.04
C LEU A 2 -16.26 -46.02 16.57
N LYS A 3 -16.52 -45.92 17.88
CA LYS A 3 -16.49 -44.65 18.59
C LYS A 3 -15.58 -44.78 19.81
N ASN A 4 -14.69 -43.80 19.88
CA ASN A 4 -13.95 -43.26 21.03
C ASN A 4 -12.85 -44.07 21.70
N HIS A 5 -11.61 -43.71 21.33
CA HIS A 5 -10.60 -43.34 22.32
C HIS A 5 -9.71 -42.22 21.74
N ASN A 6 -9.96 -40.96 22.12
CA ASN A 6 -9.04 -39.81 22.07
C ASN A 6 -8.21 -39.55 20.78
N GLY A 7 -8.77 -39.81 19.59
CA GLY A 7 -8.10 -39.52 18.32
C GLY A 7 -9.07 -38.90 17.31
N PHE A 8 -8.60 -37.86 16.62
CA PHE A 8 -9.32 -37.18 15.54
C PHE A 8 -9.85 -38.20 14.53
N THR A 9 -11.15 -38.19 14.22
CA THR A 9 -11.70 -39.12 13.24
C THR A 9 -11.18 -38.78 11.84
N LEU A 10 -10.98 -39.78 10.97
CA LEU A 10 -10.48 -39.58 9.60
C LEU A 10 -11.24 -38.50 8.83
N ILE A 11 -12.56 -38.40 9.06
CA ILE A 11 -13.43 -37.39 8.46
C ILE A 11 -13.06 -35.99 8.95
N GLU A 12 -12.86 -35.82 10.26
CA GLU A 12 -12.42 -34.54 10.83
C GLU A 12 -11.06 -34.14 10.28
N SER A 13 -10.13 -35.08 10.10
CA SER A 13 -8.80 -34.79 9.51
C SER A 13 -8.90 -34.30 8.07
N ILE A 14 -9.79 -34.90 7.27
CA ILE A 14 -10.04 -34.47 5.89
C ILE A 14 -10.64 -33.06 5.86
N ILE A 15 -11.63 -32.78 6.72
CA ILE A 15 -12.25 -31.46 6.83
C ILE A 15 -11.21 -30.42 7.26
N GLY A 16 -10.38 -30.73 8.27
CA GLY A 16 -9.30 -29.86 8.73
C GLY A 16 -8.30 -29.54 7.62
N LEU A 17 -7.90 -30.55 6.84
CA LEU A 17 -7.01 -30.36 5.70
C LEU A 17 -7.63 -29.42 4.65
N TYR A 18 -8.92 -29.59 4.32
CA TYR A 18 -9.61 -28.71 3.38
C TYR A 18 -9.65 -27.27 3.87
N VAL A 19 -9.90 -27.03 5.16
CA VAL A 19 -9.86 -25.69 5.75
C VAL A 19 -8.45 -25.09 5.63
N CYS A 20 -7.41 -25.86 5.93
CA CYS A 20 -6.02 -25.41 5.76
C CYS A 20 -5.72 -25.07 4.30
N ILE A 21 -6.15 -25.89 3.34
CA ILE A 21 -5.96 -25.64 1.91
C ILE A 21 -6.67 -24.35 1.49
N ILE A 22 -7.91 -24.13 1.93
CA ILE A 22 -8.65 -22.89 1.64
C ILE A 22 -7.93 -21.68 2.23
N PHE A 23 -7.45 -21.80 3.47
CA PHE A 23 -6.71 -20.72 4.13
C PHE A 23 -5.43 -20.35 3.37
N CYS A 24 -4.66 -21.35 2.96
CA CYS A 24 -3.40 -21.15 2.25
C CYS A 24 -3.58 -20.63 0.82
N LEU A 25 -4.60 -21.11 0.11
CA LEU A 25 -4.79 -20.77 -1.31
C LEU A 25 -5.62 -19.51 -1.53
N PHE A 26 -6.50 -19.14 -0.60
CA PHE A 26 -7.40 -18.00 -0.78
C PHE A 26 -7.17 -16.91 0.25
N ILE A 27 -7.18 -17.24 1.54
CA ILE A 27 -7.15 -16.23 2.60
C ILE A 27 -5.79 -15.55 2.65
N LEU A 28 -4.69 -16.31 2.61
CA LEU A 28 -3.35 -15.73 2.64
C LEU A 28 -3.06 -14.82 1.42
N PRO A 29 -3.27 -15.25 0.15
CA PRO A 29 -3.03 -14.36 -0.99
C PRO A 29 -3.92 -13.11 -0.97
N LEU A 30 -5.18 -13.25 -0.52
CA LEU A 30 -6.08 -12.12 -0.38
C LEU A 30 -5.55 -11.11 0.65
N ALA A 31 -5.12 -11.57 1.83
CA ALA A 31 -4.57 -10.72 2.87
C ALA A 31 -3.31 -9.98 2.39
N VAL A 32 -2.40 -10.68 1.72
CA VAL A 32 -1.18 -10.08 1.14
C VAL A 32 -1.55 -9.01 0.10
N THR A 33 -2.51 -9.30 -0.79
CA THR A 33 -2.94 -8.34 -1.82
C THR A 33 -3.57 -7.08 -1.18
N ILE A 34 -4.33 -7.24 -0.10
CA ILE A 34 -4.92 -6.11 0.64
C ILE A 34 -3.82 -5.28 1.29
N MET A 35 -2.82 -5.91 1.92
CA MET A 35 -1.70 -5.19 2.54
C MET A 35 -0.91 -4.38 1.52
N ILE A 36 -0.54 -4.97 0.39
CA ILE A 36 0.19 -4.26 -0.68
C ILE A 36 -0.61 -3.06 -1.16
N LYS A 37 -1.92 -3.23 -1.42
CA LYS A 37 -2.78 -2.10 -1.84
C LYS A 37 -2.94 -1.02 -0.77
N ALA A 38 -2.92 -1.41 0.51
CA ALA A 38 -2.98 -0.45 1.61
C ALA A 38 -1.69 0.37 1.68
N GLU A 39 -0.53 -0.27 1.53
CA GLU A 39 0.77 0.40 1.47
C GLU A 39 0.86 1.35 0.26
N GLU A 40 0.46 0.91 -0.94
CA GLU A 40 0.38 1.77 -2.13
C GLU A 40 -0.53 2.99 -1.92
N ALA A 41 -1.68 2.80 -1.25
CA ALA A 41 -2.61 3.88 -0.97
C ALA A 41 -2.05 4.88 0.06
N GLU A 42 -1.36 4.37 1.09
CA GLU A 42 -0.69 5.21 2.09
C GLU A 42 0.41 6.06 1.44
N GLU A 43 1.25 5.46 0.60
CA GLU A 43 2.33 6.17 -0.10
C GLU A 43 1.77 7.24 -1.06
N ARG A 44 0.70 6.93 -1.78
CA ARG A 44 -0.03 7.92 -2.59
C ARG A 44 -0.58 9.07 -1.75
N TYR A 45 -1.15 8.78 -0.59
CA TYR A 45 -1.63 9.82 0.32
C TYR A 45 -0.50 10.74 0.81
N ARG A 46 0.67 10.17 1.14
CA ARG A 46 1.87 10.94 1.50
C ARG A 46 2.33 11.85 0.36
N MET A 47 2.41 11.32 -0.87
CA MET A 47 2.77 12.12 -2.05
C MET A 47 1.80 13.28 -2.29
N TYR A 48 0.49 13.07 -2.15
CA TYR A 48 -0.48 14.17 -2.21
C TYR A 48 -0.23 15.22 -1.12
N GLY A 49 0.06 14.80 0.10
CA GLY A 49 0.39 15.71 1.20
C GLY A 49 1.61 16.58 0.86
N ILE A 50 2.67 15.99 0.31
CA ILE A 50 3.86 16.71 -0.15
C ILE A 50 3.51 17.68 -1.28
N ALA A 51 2.71 17.24 -2.25
CA ALA A 51 2.30 18.06 -3.39
C ALA A 51 1.52 19.30 -2.92
N TYR A 52 0.54 19.14 -2.03
CA TYR A 52 -0.22 20.25 -1.45
C TYR A 52 0.65 21.19 -0.61
N ASP A 53 1.61 20.67 0.14
CA ASP A 53 2.55 21.49 0.90
C ASP A 53 3.42 22.34 -0.06
N GLN A 54 3.91 21.76 -1.15
CA GLN A 54 4.70 22.47 -2.15
C GLN A 54 3.88 23.52 -2.91
N VAL A 55 2.61 23.27 -3.22
CA VAL A 55 1.71 24.28 -3.82
C VAL A 55 1.59 25.50 -2.89
N LYS A 56 1.42 25.30 -1.58
CA LYS A 56 1.37 26.40 -0.61
C LYS A 56 2.67 27.20 -0.57
N VAL A 57 3.81 26.52 -0.60
CA VAL A 57 5.13 27.17 -0.63
C VAL A 57 5.32 27.94 -1.94
N PHE A 58 4.90 27.37 -3.07
CA PHE A 58 4.95 28.00 -4.38
C PHE A 58 4.15 29.31 -4.41
N TYR A 59 2.93 29.35 -3.87
CA TYR A 59 2.18 30.60 -3.79
C TYR A 59 2.77 31.63 -2.83
N ALA A 60 3.46 31.19 -1.77
CA ALA A 60 4.03 32.09 -0.78
C ALA A 60 5.39 32.66 -1.18
N LYS A 61 6.19 31.90 -1.95
CA LYS A 61 7.61 32.18 -2.22
C LYS A 61 8.03 32.07 -3.68
N GLU A 62 7.16 31.59 -4.57
CA GLU A 62 7.44 31.28 -5.99
C GLU A 62 8.61 30.30 -6.22
N THR A 63 8.94 29.49 -5.21
CA THR A 63 10.02 28.49 -5.26
C THR A 63 9.49 27.10 -4.98
N ILE A 64 10.07 26.09 -5.65
CA ILE A 64 9.75 24.67 -5.45
C ILE A 64 11.02 23.95 -4.99
N GLU A 65 10.88 23.07 -4.00
CA GLU A 65 11.95 22.16 -3.60
C GLU A 65 11.87 20.87 -4.42
N HIS A 66 12.91 20.58 -5.19
CA HIS A 66 12.93 19.44 -6.11
C HIS A 66 13.15 18.09 -5.44
N ASP A 67 13.82 18.05 -4.29
CA ASP A 67 14.11 16.83 -3.55
C ASP A 67 13.67 17.00 -2.10
N ILE A 68 12.69 16.20 -1.70
CA ILE A 68 12.09 16.25 -0.36
C ILE A 68 12.31 14.91 0.32
N GLN A 69 12.88 14.96 1.52
CA GLN A 69 12.94 13.81 2.40
C GLN A 69 11.89 13.96 3.49
N LYS A 70 10.86 13.09 3.47
CA LYS A 70 9.76 13.12 4.44
C LYS A 70 9.40 11.70 4.85
N ASP A 71 9.25 11.46 6.15
CA ASP A 71 8.87 10.16 6.71
C ASP A 71 9.76 8.98 6.25
N GLY A 72 11.05 9.25 6.02
CA GLY A 72 12.04 8.26 5.59
C GLY A 72 12.10 8.02 4.06
N GLY A 73 11.12 8.49 3.30
CA GLY A 73 11.10 8.41 1.82
C GLY A 73 11.80 9.60 1.16
N ARG A 74 12.31 9.38 -0.06
CA ARG A 74 12.85 10.45 -0.93
C ARG A 74 11.89 10.67 -2.09
N TYR A 75 11.44 11.91 -2.24
CA TYR A 75 10.46 12.29 -3.24
C TYR A 75 11.05 13.37 -4.13
N SER A 76 10.87 13.20 -5.44
CA SER A 76 11.22 14.20 -6.43
C SER A 76 9.97 14.98 -6.84
N VAL A 77 10.10 16.31 -6.84
CA VAL A 77 9.02 17.24 -7.20
C VAL A 77 9.38 17.98 -8.48
N GLU A 78 8.49 17.88 -9.46
CA GLU A 78 8.64 18.51 -10.77
C GLU A 78 7.38 19.32 -11.11
N LEU A 79 7.58 20.53 -11.63
CA LEU A 79 6.50 21.31 -12.21
C LEU A 79 6.42 20.98 -13.71
N SER A 80 5.35 20.29 -14.12
CA SER A 80 5.11 19.92 -15.51
C SER A 80 3.78 20.48 -15.97
N GLU A 81 3.76 21.24 -17.07
CA GLU A 81 2.53 21.76 -17.68
C GLU A 81 1.58 22.47 -16.71
N ASN A 82 2.14 23.29 -15.80
CA ASN A 82 1.37 23.99 -14.75
C ASN A 82 0.68 23.03 -13.75
N ARG A 83 1.25 21.85 -13.54
CA ARG A 83 0.88 20.88 -12.50
C ARG A 83 2.12 20.53 -11.69
N LEU A 84 1.96 20.41 -10.38
CA LEU A 84 3.02 20.01 -9.48
C LEU A 84 2.93 18.49 -9.28
N CYS A 85 3.93 17.79 -9.78
CA CYS A 85 4.01 16.34 -9.74
C CYS A 85 5.05 15.90 -8.71
N VAL A 86 4.70 14.90 -7.91
CA VAL A 86 5.56 14.25 -6.92
C VAL A 86 5.75 12.80 -7.35
N SER A 87 6.98 12.32 -7.33
CA SER A 87 7.34 10.95 -7.68
C SER A 87 8.33 10.35 -6.69
N ASN A 88 8.28 9.02 -6.54
CA ASN A 88 9.23 8.22 -5.77
C ASN A 88 9.63 7.01 -6.65
N ALA A 89 10.77 6.37 -6.37
CA ALA A 89 11.23 5.17 -7.08
C ALA A 89 10.27 3.98 -6.95
N GLU A 90 9.42 3.97 -5.92
CA GLU A 90 8.58 2.83 -5.54
C GLU A 90 7.09 3.01 -5.92
N SER A 91 6.69 4.15 -6.50
CA SER A 91 5.27 4.43 -6.75
C SER A 91 5.01 5.31 -7.97
N ASP A 92 3.80 5.18 -8.52
CA ASP A 92 3.33 6.04 -9.60
C ASP A 92 3.34 7.52 -9.19
N ARG A 93 3.73 8.37 -10.14
CA ARG A 93 3.70 9.83 -9.94
C ARG A 93 2.29 10.33 -9.61
N VAL A 94 2.21 11.29 -8.70
CA VAL A 94 0.99 11.99 -8.30
C VAL A 94 1.11 13.44 -8.72
N CYS A 95 0.11 13.99 -9.41
CA CYS A 95 0.12 15.39 -9.86
C CYS A 95 -1.09 16.15 -9.30
N VAL A 96 -0.85 17.37 -8.85
CA VAL A 96 -1.88 18.32 -8.41
C VAL A 96 -1.80 19.58 -9.24
N GLU A 97 -2.95 20.21 -9.49
CA GLU A 97 -2.97 21.57 -10.05
C GLU A 97 -2.64 22.56 -8.91
N PRO A 98 -1.65 23.44 -9.09
CA PRO A 98 -1.35 24.51 -8.15
C PRO A 98 -2.54 25.44 -8.04
#